data_AF-A0A0M6Y6Z7-F1
#
_entry.id   AF-A0A0M6Y6Z7-F1
#
_cell.length_a   1.000
_cell.length_b   1.000
_cell.length_c   1.000
_cell.angle_alpha   90.00
_cell.angle_beta   90.00
_cell.angle_gamma   90.00
#
_symmetry.space_group_name_H-M   'P 1'
#
loop_
_entity.id
_entity.type
_entity.pdbx_description
1 polymer ?
#
loop_
_entity_poly.entity_id
_entity_poly.type
_entity_poly.pdbx_seq_one_letter_code
_entity_poly.pdbx_strand_id
1 'polypeptide(L)' 'MKICALTNGVMRVAYPVGGSAYKCFPSGSNLAADALTFETVVEAAEFLIKNPTWGIRMNPGAAIIYDNIQIHR' A
#
# COMPACT_ATOMS: atom_id res chain seq x y z
N MET A 1 7.55 -7.28 9.19
CA MET A 1 7.45 -6.31 8.08
C MET A 1 6.35 -5.28 8.32
N LYS A 2 6.63 -4.02 8.01
CA LYS A 2 5.70 -2.89 8.08
C LYS A 2 5.89 -1.99 6.85
N ILE A 3 4.80 -1.57 6.24
CA ILE A 3 4.79 -0.61 5.12
C ILE A 3 4.14 0.68 5.64
N CYS A 4 4.82 1.81 5.53
CA CYS A 4 4.32 3.11 5.99
C CYS A 4 4.76 4.26 5.10
N ALA A 5 4.06 5.39 5.17
CA ALA A 5 4.42 6.60 4.44
C ALA A 5 4.01 7.85 5.23
N LEU A 6 4.88 8.87 5.25
CA LEU A 6 4.57 10.15 5.88
C LEU A 6 3.95 11.06 4.83
N THR A 7 2.69 11.44 5.02
CA THR A 7 1.95 12.28 4.07
C THR A 7 1.22 13.39 4.83
N ASN A 8 1.44 14.64 4.43
CA ASN A 8 0.89 15.82 5.11
C ASN A 8 1.14 15.81 6.64
N GLY A 9 2.33 15.38 7.07
CA GLY A 9 2.69 15.28 8.49
C GLY A 9 2.03 14.10 9.23
N VAL A 10 1.23 13.27 8.55
CA VAL A 10 0.54 12.12 9.14
C VAL A 10 1.25 10.83 8.72
N MET A 11 1.67 10.05 9.72
CA MET A 11 2.19 8.71 9.49
C MET A 11 1.04 7.78 9.11
N ARG A 12 1.09 7.22 7.90
CA ARG A 12 0.13 6.24 7.43
C ARG A 12 0.76 4.86 7.36
N VAL A 13 -0.01 3.83 7.66
CA VAL A 13 0.43 2.43 7.69
C VAL A 13 -0.47 1.59 6.80
N ALA A 14 0.13 0.73 5.98
CA ALA A 14 -0.63 -0.22 5.18
C ALA A 14 -1.44 -1.15 6.09
N TYR A 15 -2.65 -1.50 5.64
CA TYR A 15 -3.59 -2.31 6.40
C TYR A 15 -4.36 -3.25 5.48
N PRO A 16 -4.89 -4.37 6.01
CA PRO A 16 -5.74 -5.25 5.23
C PRO A 16 -7.11 -4.58 5.02
N VAL A 17 -7.46 -4.33 3.75
CA VAL A 17 -8.74 -3.77 3.33
C VAL A 17 -9.83 -4.80 3.62
N GLY A 18 -10.87 -4.40 4.34
CA GLY A 18 -11.93 -5.32 4.78
C GLY A 18 -11.47 -6.36 5.81
N GLY A 19 -10.27 -6.20 6.38
CA GLY A 19 -9.71 -7.12 7.36
C GLY A 19 -9.07 -8.39 6.76
N SER A 20 -9.04 -8.52 5.43
CA SER A 20 -8.60 -9.76 4.78
C SER A 20 -7.38 -9.63 3.87
N ALA A 21 -7.19 -8.52 3.16
CA ALA A 21 -6.11 -8.44 2.17
C ALA A 21 -5.53 -7.04 1.93
N TYR A 22 -4.25 -6.99 1.61
CA TYR A 22 -3.54 -5.79 1.20
C TYR A 22 -3.75 -5.55 -0.29
N LYS A 23 -4.04 -4.31 -0.66
CA LYS A 23 -4.33 -3.94 -2.06
C LYS A 23 -3.33 -2.92 -2.58
N CYS A 24 -2.61 -3.29 -3.63
CA CYS A 24 -1.71 -2.43 -4.37
C CYS A 24 -2.36 -2.00 -5.70
N PHE A 25 -2.09 -0.78 -6.14
CA PHE A 25 -2.71 -0.16 -7.30
C PHE A 25 -1.64 0.42 -8.23
N PRO A 26 -1.82 0.35 -9.56
CA PRO A 26 -0.92 1.03 -10.49
C PRO A 26 -1.06 2.55 -10.34
N SER A 27 0.02 3.28 -10.62
CA SER A 27 -0.02 4.75 -10.60
C SER A 27 -1.16 5.29 -11.46
N GLY A 28 -1.92 6.24 -10.91
CA GLY A 28 -3.01 6.90 -11.62
C GLY A 28 -4.35 6.16 -11.63
N SER A 29 -4.45 4.93 -11.09
CA SER A 29 -5.74 4.24 -10.94
C SER A 29 -6.09 3.97 -9.48
N ASN A 30 -7.34 4.24 -9.11
CA ASN A 30 -7.92 3.84 -7.83
C ASN A 30 -9.06 2.81 -7.99
N LEU A 31 -9.23 2.26 -9.20
CA LEU A 31 -10.28 1.31 -9.50
C LEU A 31 -9.97 -0.02 -8.83
N ALA A 32 -11.00 -0.63 -8.23
CA ALA A 32 -10.84 -1.92 -7.57
C ALA A 32 -10.47 -3.05 -8.56
N ALA A 33 -10.83 -2.91 -9.84
CA ALA A 33 -10.52 -3.87 -10.90
C ALA A 33 -9.02 -3.91 -11.25
N ASP A 34 -8.32 -2.79 -11.04
CA ASP A 34 -6.89 -2.67 -11.34
C ASP A 34 -6.01 -3.05 -10.14
N ALA A 35 -6.63 -3.37 -9.00
CA ALA A 35 -5.93 -3.66 -7.76
C ALA A 35 -5.35 -5.07 -7.75
N LEU A 36 -4.06 -5.19 -7.44
CA LEU A 36 -3.47 -6.47 -7.07
C LEU A 36 -3.64 -6.70 -5.56
N THR A 37 -4.07 -7.91 -5.23
CA THR A 37 -4.45 -8.29 -3.87
C THR A 37 -3.46 -9.31 -3.31
N PHE A 38 -3.01 -9.06 -2.08
CA PHE A 38 -2.06 -9.90 -1.35
C PHE A 38 -2.62 -10.26 0.01
N GLU A 39 -2.43 -11.50 0.45
CA GLU A 39 -2.91 -11.95 1.75
C GLU A 39 -2.05 -11.39 2.88
N THR A 40 -0.75 -11.28 2.63
CA THR A 40 0.21 -10.83 3.65
C THR A 40 0.83 -9.47 3.32
N VAL A 41 1.23 -8.76 4.38
CA VAL A 41 2.01 -7.51 4.23
C VAL A 41 3.39 -7.78 3.61
N VAL A 42 3.91 -9.01 3.75
CA VAL A 42 5.20 -9.42 3.20
C VAL A 42 5.14 -9.49 1.68
N GLU A 43 4.15 -10.19 1.12
CA GLU A 43 3.97 -10.28 -0.33
C GLU A 43 3.70 -8.90 -0.95
N ALA A 44 2.88 -8.09 -0.29
CA ALA A 44 2.64 -6.70 -0.71
C ALA A 44 3.93 -5.88 -0.70
N ALA A 45 4.78 -6.02 0.33
CA ALA A 45 6.06 -5.34 0.41
C ALA A 45 7.02 -5.79 -0.71
N GLU A 46 7.13 -7.10 -0.95
CA GLU A 46 7.96 -7.65 -2.04
C GLU A 46 7.49 -7.15 -3.41
N PHE A 47 6.19 -7.06 -3.62
CA PHE A 47 5.62 -6.51 -4.85
C PHE A 47 5.99 -5.02 -5.02
N LEU A 48 5.80 -4.19 -4.00
CA LEU A 48 6.11 -2.76 -4.06
C LEU A 48 7.60 -2.48 -4.27
N ILE A 49 8.49 -3.31 -3.70
CA ILE A 49 9.94 -3.23 -3.95
C ILE A 49 10.25 -3.44 -5.44
N LYS A 50 9.56 -4.39 -6.09
CA LYS A 50 9.74 -4.69 -7.51
C LYS A 50 9.02 -3.70 -8.43
N ASN A 51 8.02 -2.98 -7.91
CA ASN A 51 7.14 -2.09 -8.67
C ASN A 51 7.02 -0.72 -7.99
N PRO A 52 8.07 0.12 -8.02
CA PRO A 52 8.16 1.35 -7.21
C PRO A 52 7.16 2.45 -7.58
N THR A 53 6.49 2.35 -8.73
CA THR A 53 5.43 3.28 -9.16
C THR A 53 4.05 2.90 -8.65
N TRP A 54 3.91 1.71 -8.05
CA TRP A 54 2.64 1.25 -7.52
C TRP A 54 2.42 1.77 -6.10
N GLY A 55 1.16 2.00 -5.78
CA GLY A 55 0.75 2.44 -4.46
C GLY A 55 0.04 1.36 -3.68
N ILE A 56 -0.15 1.59 -2.38
CA ILE A 56 -0.88 0.69 -1.48
C ILE A 56 -1.86 1.48 -0.61
N ARG A 57 -3.00 0.87 -0.25
CA ARG A 57 -3.92 1.49 0.71
C ARG A 57 -3.31 1.57 2.11
N MET A 58 -3.39 2.75 2.70
CA MET A 58 -2.89 3.03 4.04
C MET A 58 -3.93 3.74 4.92
N ASN A 59 -3.80 3.55 6.23
CA ASN A 59 -4.59 4.19 7.27
C ASN A 59 -3.74 5.18 8.09
N PRO A 60 -4.32 6.27 8.60
CA PRO A 60 -5.75 6.65 8.51
C PRO A 60 -6.15 7.20 7.13
N GLY A 61 -7.46 7.10 6.82
CA GLY A 61 -8.08 7.73 5.65
C GLY A 61 -8.27 6.85 4.41
N ALA A 62 -7.86 5.57 4.46
CA ALA A 62 -7.98 4.63 3.34
C ALA A 62 -7.37 5.11 2.00
N ALA A 63 -6.42 6.04 2.07
CA ALA A 63 -5.79 6.65 0.91
C ALA A 63 -4.83 5.65 0.25
N ILE A 64 -4.75 5.69 -1.09
CA ILE A 64 -3.72 4.97 -1.83
C ILE A 64 -2.50 5.89 -1.88
N ILE A 65 -1.38 5.40 -1.36
CA ILE A 65 -0.12 6.14 -1.34
C ILE A 65 0.83 5.49 -2.32
N TYR A 66 1.34 6.28 -3.26
CA TYR A 66 2.29 5.87 -4.30
C TYR A 66 3.72 6.28 -3.97
N ASP A 67 3.89 7.40 -3.27
CA ASP A 67 5.20 7.99 -3.00
C ASP A 67 5.60 7.90 -1.53
N ASN A 68 6.90 8.02 -1.27
CA ASN A 68 7.49 8.01 0.09
C ASN A 68 7.10 6.78 0.92
N ILE A 69 6.89 5.64 0.26
CA ILE A 69 6.64 4.37 0.91
C ILE A 69 7.96 3.85 1.50
N GLN A 70 7.93 3.58 2.79
CA GLN A 70 9.02 2.99 3.56
C GLN A 70 8.62 1.56 3.97
N ILE A 71 9.52 0.62 3.73
CA ILE A 71 9.33 -0.80 4.05
C ILE A 71 10.37 -1.18 5.11
N HIS A 72 9.88 -1.52 6.29
CA HIS A 72 10.70 -1.97 7.42
C HIS A 72 10.56 -3.49 7.54
N ARG A 73 11.69 -4.20 7.67
CA ARG A 73 11.71 -5.66 7.84
C ARG A 73 11.22 -6.05 9.24
#